data_AF-A0A916CDM8-F1
#
_entry.id   AF-A0A916CDM8-F1
#
_cell.length_a   1.000
_cell.length_b   1.000
_cell.length_c   1.000
_cell.angle_alpha   90.00
_cell.angle_beta   90.00
_cell.angle_gamma   90.00
#
_symmetry.space_group_name_H-M   'P 1'
#
loop_
_entity.id
_entity.type
_entity.pdbx_description
1 polymer ?
#
loop_
_entity_poly.entity_id
_entity_poly.type
_entity_poly.pdbx_seq_one_letter_code
_entity_poly.pdbx_strand_id
1 'polypeptide(L)'
;MSGMSAYYLSRAVISAAWGILLALTGLEWWMAMLMGVIVFGLFLWAPHSGRYAVHPEFGITALRRDERTQTINDKAARNAFIVTMVVIAGISIYFGSIASATMPVILLRYTLILAAMAYFVSDFVLRRS
;
A
#
# COMPACT_ATOMS: atom_id res chain seq x y z
N MET A 1 -2.59 -6.38 30.05
CA MET A 1 -2.86 -6.27 28.61
C MET A 1 -1.75 -7.01 27.88
N SER A 2 -2.04 -8.03 27.05
CA SER A 2 -0.99 -8.68 26.26
C SER A 2 -0.33 -7.65 25.34
N GLY A 3 0.97 -7.77 25.06
CA GLY A 3 1.72 -6.73 24.32
C GLY A 3 1.06 -6.30 23.01
N MET A 4 0.38 -7.22 22.32
CA MET A 4 -0.33 -6.94 21.07
C MET A 4 -1.69 -6.24 21.23
N SER A 5 -2.33 -6.29 22.40
CA SER A 5 -3.63 -5.63 22.60
C SER A 5 -3.54 -4.10 22.50
N ALA A 6 -2.43 -3.51 22.95
CA ALA A 6 -2.17 -2.07 22.80
C ALA A 6 -1.97 -1.68 21.33
N TYR A 7 -1.30 -2.53 20.55
CA TYR A 7 -1.19 -2.39 19.10
C TYR A 7 -2.57 -2.38 18.45
N TYR A 8 -3.39 -3.41 18.65
CA TYR A 8 -4.69 -3.51 17.98
C TYR A 8 -5.64 -2.39 18.37
N LEU A 9 -5.65 -1.96 19.63
CA LEU A 9 -6.45 -0.83 20.08
C LEU A 9 -6.05 0.46 19.36
N SER A 10 -4.74 0.74 19.26
CA SER A 10 -4.24 1.90 18.53
C SER A 10 -4.63 1.84 17.04
N ARG A 11 -4.52 0.66 16.41
CA ARG A 11 -4.91 0.50 15.00
C ARG A 11 -6.41 0.64 14.77
N ALA A 12 -7.24 0.23 15.72
CA ALA A 12 -8.68 0.46 15.67
C ALA A 12 -8.99 1.97 15.72
N VAL A 13 -8.35 2.72 16.62
CA VAL A 13 -8.51 4.18 16.73
C VAL A 13 -8.08 4.88 15.44
N ILE A 14 -6.92 4.54 14.87
CA ILE A 14 -6.43 5.12 13.61
C ILE A 14 -7.40 4.82 12.46
N SER A 15 -7.91 3.59 12.39
CA SER A 15 -8.83 3.16 11.32
C SER A 15 -10.19 3.85 11.44
N ALA A 16 -10.69 4.03 12.66
CA ALA A 16 -11.91 4.79 12.94
C ALA A 16 -11.73 6.26 12.57
N ALA A 17 -10.60 6.88 12.96
CA ALA A 17 -10.29 8.26 12.61
C ALA A 17 -10.22 8.45 11.07
N TRP A 18 -9.65 7.49 10.35
CA TRP A 18 -9.63 7.48 8.89
C TRP A 18 -11.05 7.41 8.28
N GLY A 19 -11.89 6.51 8.78
CA GLY A 19 -13.29 6.42 8.33
C GLY A 19 -14.08 7.70 8.60
N ILE A 20 -13.92 8.29 9.79
CA ILE A 20 -14.56 9.57 10.15
C ILE A 20 -14.09 10.69 9.22
N LEU A 21 -12.78 10.78 8.95
CA LEU A 21 -12.23 11.76 8.01
C LEU A 21 -12.90 11.65 6.63
N LEU A 22 -13.03 10.43 6.09
CA LEU A 22 -13.68 10.21 4.80
C LEU A 22 -15.15 10.62 4.79
N ALA A 23 -15.89 10.33 5.87
CA ALA A 23 -17.28 10.77 6.00
C ALA A 23 -17.39 12.30 6.00
N LEU A 24 -16.47 12.99 6.69
CA LEU A 24 -16.40 14.46 6.72
C LEU A 24 -16.05 15.06 5.35
N THR A 25 -15.32 14.34 4.50
CA THR A 25 -15.02 14.77 3.12
C THR A 25 -16.18 14.54 2.13
N GLY A 26 -17.33 14.08 2.61
CA GLY A 26 -18.54 13.88 1.79
C GLY A 26 -18.71 12.47 1.23
N LEU A 27 -17.91 11.49 1.68
CA LEU A 27 -18.14 10.09 1.33
C LEU A 27 -19.38 9.56 2.09
N GLU A 28 -20.19 8.74 1.44
CA GLU A 28 -21.37 8.14 2.09
C GLU A 28 -20.97 7.38 3.36
N TRP A 29 -21.75 7.52 4.43
CA TRP A 29 -21.42 7.01 5.76
C TRP A 29 -21.06 5.52 5.77
N TRP A 30 -21.79 4.69 5.01
CA TRP A 30 -21.51 3.26 4.93
C TRP A 30 -20.22 2.95 4.15
N MET A 31 -19.89 3.73 3.11
CA MET A 31 -18.63 3.60 2.37
C MET A 31 -17.45 4.01 3.25
N ALA A 32 -17.58 5.12 3.98
CA ALA A 32 -16.57 5.60 4.91
C ALA A 32 -16.32 4.60 6.04
N MET A 33 -17.39 4.02 6.61
CA MET A 33 -17.30 2.93 7.58
C MET A 33 -16.59 1.70 6.99
N LEU A 34 -16.98 1.27 5.78
CA LEU A 34 -16.37 0.14 5.09
C LEU A 34 -14.87 0.37 4.88
N MET A 35 -14.47 1.58 4.47
CA MET A 35 -13.05 1.94 4.31
C MET A 35 -12.28 1.87 5.64
N GLY A 36 -12.88 2.33 6.74
CA GLY A 36 -12.30 2.16 8.08
C GLY A 36 -12.10 0.69 8.45
N VAL A 37 -13.10 -0.16 8.20
CA VAL A 37 -13.02 -1.62 8.44
C VAL A 37 -11.94 -2.26 7.58
N ILE A 38 -11.82 -1.90 6.31
CA ILE A 38 -10.77 -2.40 5.41
C ILE A 38 -9.38 -2.03 5.96
N VAL A 39 -9.18 -0.76 6.34
CA VAL A 39 -7.91 -0.30 6.92
C VAL A 39 -7.58 -1.05 8.21
N PHE A 40 -8.57 -1.29 9.07
CA PHE A 40 -8.37 -2.09 10.27
C PHE A 40 -8.01 -3.54 9.94
N GLY A 41 -8.70 -4.14 8.96
CA GLY A 41 -8.39 -5.48 8.45
C GLY A 41 -6.95 -5.61 7.95
N LEU A 42 -6.43 -4.58 7.27
CA LEU A 42 -5.02 -4.53 6.86
C LEU A 42 -4.06 -4.55 8.08
N PHE A 43 -4.41 -3.85 9.16
CA PHE A 43 -3.62 -3.88 10.39
C PHE A 43 -3.70 -5.22 11.13
N LEU A 44 -4.83 -5.94 11.06
CA LEU A 44 -4.94 -7.30 11.59
C LEU A 44 -4.12 -8.31 10.77
N TRP A 45 -4.06 -8.10 9.47
CA TRP A 45 -3.26 -8.94 8.56
C TRP A 45 -1.76 -8.67 8.68
N ALA A 46 -1.34 -7.43 8.98
CA ALA A 46 0.06 -7.02 8.96
C ALA A 46 1.01 -7.90 9.81
N PRO A 47 0.70 -8.30 11.07
CA PRO A 47 1.53 -9.21 11.85
C PRO A 47 1.69 -10.60 11.22
N HIS A 48 0.70 -11.06 10.46
CA HIS A 48 0.66 -12.40 9.85
C HIS A 48 1.25 -12.43 8.44
N SER A 49 1.50 -11.26 7.84
CA SER A 49 1.96 -11.13 6.46
C SER A 49 3.42 -11.55 6.22
N GLY A 50 4.21 -11.76 7.29
CA GLY A 50 5.66 -11.97 7.20
C GLY A 50 6.44 -10.73 6.75
N ARG A 51 5.80 -9.55 6.74
CA ARG A 51 6.42 -8.26 6.37
C ARG A 51 6.99 -7.48 7.56
N TYR A 52 6.78 -7.98 8.78
CA TYR A 52 7.18 -7.28 10.00
C TYR A 52 7.64 -8.31 11.02
N ALA A 53 8.73 -7.98 11.72
CA ALA A 53 9.07 -8.59 12.99
C ALA A 53 8.11 -8.08 14.07
N VAL A 54 7.59 -9.01 14.87
CA VAL A 54 6.61 -8.71 15.93
C VAL A 54 7.35 -8.66 17.26
N HIS A 55 7.33 -7.49 17.89
CA HIS A 55 7.97 -7.17 19.16
C HIS A 55 6.89 -6.66 20.14
N PRO A 56 6.13 -7.56 20.81
CA PRO A 56 5.04 -7.19 21.70
C PRO A 56 5.47 -6.24 22.83
N GLU A 57 6.75 -6.26 23.21
CA GLU A 57 7.39 -5.38 24.20
C GLU A 57 7.29 -3.89 23.84
N PHE A 58 7.09 -3.53 22.57
CA PHE A 58 6.95 -2.14 22.14
C PHE A 58 5.49 -1.64 22.09
N GLY A 59 4.52 -2.45 22.51
CA GLY A 59 3.12 -2.04 22.64
C GLY A 59 2.52 -1.52 21.33
N ILE A 60 2.23 -0.21 21.26
CA ILE A 60 1.60 0.42 20.07
C ILE A 60 2.48 0.29 18.80
N THR A 61 3.80 0.25 18.97
CA THR A 61 4.79 0.12 17.89
C THR A 61 5.37 -1.29 17.78
N ALA A 62 4.56 -2.30 18.13
CA ALA A 62 4.98 -3.71 18.12
C ALA A 62 5.42 -4.25 16.75
N LEU A 63 5.09 -3.60 15.64
CA LEU A 63 5.59 -4.01 14.32
C LEU A 63 6.84 -3.22 13.94
N ARG A 64 7.92 -3.94 13.65
CA ARG A 64 9.14 -3.37 13.07
C ARG A 64 9.53 -4.11 11.81
N ARG A 65 10.25 -3.45 10.91
CA ARG A 65 10.91 -4.12 9.78
C ARG A 65 12.30 -4.51 10.22
N ASP A 66 12.66 -5.75 9.92
CA ASP A 66 14.05 -6.22 10.00
C ASP A 66 14.81 -5.82 8.73
N GLU A 67 16.14 -5.97 8.75
CA GLU A 67 17.01 -5.61 7.62
C GLU A 67 16.64 -6.36 6.34
N ARG A 68 16.26 -7.64 6.45
CA ARG A 68 15.81 -8.46 5.32
C ARG A 68 14.55 -7.87 4.71
N THR A 69 13.52 -7.58 5.49
CA THR A 69 12.25 -7.06 4.98
C THR A 69 12.43 -5.67 4.40
N GLN A 70 13.27 -4.83 5.02
CA GLN A 70 13.59 -3.51 4.47
C GLN A 70 14.26 -3.65 3.08
N THR A 71 15.25 -4.54 2.96
CA THR A 71 15.92 -4.83 1.68
C THR A 71 14.94 -5.34 0.61
N ILE A 72 14.02 -6.23 0.97
CA ILE A 72 12.98 -6.73 0.05
C ILE A 72 12.07 -5.59 -0.39
N ASN A 73 11.60 -4.77 0.56
CA ASN A 73 10.73 -3.64 0.27
C ASN A 73 11.38 -2.64 -0.69
N ASP A 74 12.66 -2.33 -0.48
CA ASP A 74 13.39 -1.36 -1.29
C ASP A 74 13.64 -1.91 -2.71
N LYS A 75 13.95 -3.21 -2.84
CA LYS A 75 14.05 -3.88 -4.14
C LYS A 75 12.69 -3.91 -4.86
N ALA A 76 11.61 -4.25 -4.16
CA ALA A 76 10.27 -4.29 -4.74
C ALA A 76 9.80 -2.90 -5.20
N ALA A 77 10.04 -1.87 -4.38
CA ALA A 77 9.74 -0.49 -4.72
C ALA A 77 10.55 0.00 -5.93
N ARG A 78 11.85 -0.31 -5.98
CA ARG A 78 12.70 0.00 -7.14
C ARG A 78 12.19 -0.68 -8.41
N ASN A 79 11.82 -1.95 -8.34
CA ASN A 79 11.31 -2.68 -9.50
C ASN A 79 9.99 -2.09 -9.99
N ALA A 80 9.06 -1.79 -9.08
CA ALA A 80 7.81 -1.11 -9.41
C ALA A 80 8.05 0.26 -10.06
N PHE A 81 8.99 1.04 -9.51
CA PHE A 81 9.37 2.34 -10.06
C PHE A 81 9.93 2.22 -11.48
N ILE A 82 10.88 1.30 -11.73
CA ILE A 82 11.47 1.09 -13.05
C ILE A 82 10.40 0.69 -14.07
N VAL A 83 9.55 -0.29 -13.74
CA VAL A 83 8.46 -0.75 -14.62
C VAL A 83 7.51 0.41 -14.96
N THR A 84 7.13 1.19 -13.95
CA THR A 84 6.21 2.32 -14.12
C THR A 84 6.84 3.43 -14.97
N MET A 85 8.12 3.75 -14.76
CA MET A 85 8.85 4.74 -15.55
C MET A 85 8.94 4.34 -17.02
N VAL A 86 9.27 3.07 -17.31
CA VAL A 86 9.33 2.56 -18.69
C VAL A 86 7.97 2.67 -19.38
N VAL A 87 6.89 2.29 -18.69
CA VAL A 87 5.53 2.39 -19.26
C VAL A 87 5.11 3.83 -19.48
N ILE A 88 5.38 4.73 -18.53
CA ILE A 88 5.11 6.17 -18.69
C ILE A 88 5.90 6.73 -19.87
N ALA A 89 7.19 6.39 -20.00
CA ALA A 89 8.01 6.82 -21.13
C ALA A 89 7.43 6.33 -22.46
N GLY A 90 7.01 5.07 -22.55
CA GLY A 90 6.37 4.50 -23.73
C GLY A 90 5.06 5.22 -24.10
N ILE A 91 4.20 5.48 -23.12
CA ILE A 91 2.95 6.23 -23.32
C ILE A 91 3.26 7.64 -23.82
N SER A 92 4.19 8.36 -23.18
CA SER A 92 4.58 9.71 -23.56
C SER A 92 5.14 9.79 -24.97
N ILE A 93 5.98 8.83 -25.37
CA ILE A 93 6.51 8.77 -26.74
C ILE A 93 5.37 8.48 -27.73
N TYR A 94 4.54 7.47 -27.47
CA TYR A 94 3.46 7.10 -28.38
C TYR A 94 2.48 8.26 -28.64
N PHE A 95 2.00 8.93 -27.59
CA PHE A 95 1.06 10.05 -27.74
C PHE A 95 1.74 11.35 -28.21
N GLY A 96 3.02 11.54 -27.89
CA GLY A 96 3.79 12.72 -28.28
C GLY A 96 4.26 12.70 -29.73
N SER A 97 4.67 11.55 -30.25
CA SER A 97 5.30 11.47 -31.59
C SER A 97 4.58 10.60 -32.61
N ILE A 98 3.83 9.57 -32.19
CA ILE A 98 3.22 8.61 -33.12
C ILE A 98 1.76 8.96 -33.39
N ALA A 99 0.93 8.97 -32.33
CA ALA A 99 -0.48 9.29 -32.45
C ALA A 99 -0.74 10.81 -32.50
N SER A 100 0.20 11.61 -31.98
CA SER A 100 0.12 13.08 -31.88
C SER A 100 -1.23 13.57 -31.36
N ALA A 101 -1.67 12.97 -30.24
CA ALA A 101 -2.98 13.22 -29.63
C ALA A 101 -2.84 13.47 -28.12
N THR A 102 -3.85 14.09 -27.52
CA THR A 102 -3.88 14.33 -26.07
C THR A 102 -3.96 12.99 -25.32
N MET A 103 -3.09 12.80 -24.32
CA MET A 103 -3.06 11.59 -23.50
C MET A 103 -4.34 11.45 -22.67
N PRO A 104 -5.08 10.33 -22.78
CA PRO A 104 -6.25 10.10 -21.95
C PRO A 104 -5.88 9.96 -20.46
N VAL A 105 -6.57 10.70 -19.59
CA VAL A 105 -6.36 10.65 -18.12
C VAL A 105 -6.56 9.24 -17.55
N ILE A 106 -7.40 8.41 -18.18
CA ILE A 106 -7.61 7.02 -17.75
C ILE A 106 -6.32 6.18 -17.77
N LEU A 107 -5.34 6.51 -18.61
CA LEU A 107 -4.05 5.82 -18.64
C LEU A 107 -3.27 6.01 -17.34
N LEU A 108 -3.42 7.15 -16.66
CA LEU A 108 -2.81 7.37 -15.34
C LEU A 108 -3.38 6.41 -14.30
N ARG A 109 -4.66 6.05 -14.39
CA ARG A 109 -5.26 5.06 -13.48
C ARG A 109 -4.63 3.68 -13.69
N TYR A 110 -4.40 3.29 -14.95
CA TYR A 110 -3.75 2.02 -15.27
C TYR A 110 -2.29 1.98 -14.85
N THR A 111 -1.54 3.08 -14.98
CA THR A 111 -0.15 3.12 -14.51
C THR A 111 -0.05 3.00 -12.99
N LEU A 112 -0.97 3.59 -12.23
CA LEU A 112 -1.04 3.41 -10.77
C LEU A 112 -1.35 1.94 -10.38
N ILE A 113 -2.30 1.31 -11.06
CA ILE A 113 -2.63 -0.10 -10.83
C ILE A 113 -1.43 -0.98 -11.17
N LEU A 114 -0.78 -0.73 -12.31
CA LEU A 114 0.42 -1.46 -12.73
C LEU A 114 1.55 -1.31 -11.72
N ALA A 115 1.79 -0.09 -11.20
CA ALA A 115 2.81 0.17 -10.20
C ALA A 115 2.57 -0.66 -8.92
N ALA A 116 1.33 -0.66 -8.43
CA ALA A 116 0.94 -1.47 -7.27
C ALA A 116 1.14 -2.96 -7.55
N MET A 117 0.67 -3.47 -8.70
CA MET A 117 0.86 -4.87 -9.07
C MET A 117 2.34 -5.25 -9.18
N ALA A 118 3.16 -4.45 -9.85
CA ALA A 118 4.59 -4.68 -9.98
C ALA A 118 5.29 -4.75 -8.62
N TYR A 119 4.90 -3.87 -7.68
CA TYR A 119 5.39 -3.91 -6.31
C TYR A 119 5.01 -5.22 -5.61
N PHE A 120 3.72 -5.59 -5.60
CA PHE A 120 3.25 -6.78 -4.89
C PHE A 120 3.80 -8.08 -5.48
N VAL A 121 3.89 -8.17 -6.81
CA VAL A 121 4.51 -9.32 -7.49
C VAL A 121 5.99 -9.40 -7.14
N SER A 122 6.73 -8.29 -7.20
CA SER A 122 8.15 -8.30 -6.84
C SER A 122 8.39 -8.62 -5.37
N ASP A 123 7.59 -8.06 -4.45
CA ASP A 123 7.67 -8.35 -3.02
C ASP A 123 7.42 -9.83 -2.75
N PHE A 124 6.42 -10.42 -3.40
CA PHE A 124 6.09 -11.83 -3.27
C PHE A 124 7.19 -12.76 -3.78
N VAL A 125 7.76 -12.45 -4.96
CA VAL A 125 8.87 -13.24 -5.54
C VAL A 125 10.11 -13.18 -4.65
N LEU A 126 10.49 -11.99 -4.17
CA LEU A 126 11.68 -11.80 -3.33
C LEU A 126 11.56 -12.44 -1.93
N ARG A 127 10.33 -12.68 -1.46
CA ARG A 127 10.10 -13.40 -0.19
C ARG A 127 10.18 -14.92 -0.34
N ARG A 128 10.03 -15.44 -1.56
CA ARG A 128 10.14 -16.88 -1.86
C ARG A 128 11.57 -17.33 -2.12
N SER A 129 12.46 -16.42 -2.54
CA SER A 129 13.90 -16.65 -2.70
C SER A 129 14.65 -16.57 -1.37
#